data_AF-A0A9D2Q615-F1
#
_entry.id   AF-A0A9D2Q615-F1
#
_cell.length_a   1.000
_cell.length_b   1.000
_cell.length_c   1.000
_cell.angle_alpha   90.00
_cell.angle_beta   90.00
_cell.angle_gamma   90.00
#
_symmetry.space_group_name_H-M   'P 1'
#
loop_
_entity.id
_entity.type
_entity.pdbx_description
1 polymer ?
#
loop_
_entity_poly.entity_id
_entity_poly.type
_entity_poly.pdbx_seq_one_letter_code
_entity_poly.pdbx_strand_id
1 'polypeptide(L)' 'MSVHSVFVAKERLKNLLISDRIQCTPDAADRLTKDLYLTVSKYMEINPDHFDIEITRNDIHIKYAGENK' A
#
# COMPACT_ATOMS: atom_id res chain seq x y z
N MET A 1 2.98 28.65 15.98
CA MET A 1 2.52 27.24 16.04
C MET A 1 1.28 27.08 15.17
N SER A 2 1.39 26.58 13.95
CA SER A 2 0.22 26.26 13.08
C SER A 2 0.45 24.98 12.24
N VAL A 3 1.29 24.08 12.74
CA VAL A 3 1.77 22.92 11.97
C VAL A 3 0.70 21.83 11.74
N HIS A 4 -0.33 21.77 12.59
CA HIS A 4 -1.31 20.67 12.55
C HIS A 4 -2.30 20.76 11.38
N SER A 5 -2.84 21.96 11.08
CA SER A 5 -3.80 22.13 9.98
C SER A 5 -3.17 21.89 8.61
N VAL A 6 -1.93 22.33 8.41
CA VAL A 6 -1.17 22.13 7.16
C VAL A 6 -0.89 20.64 6.94
N PHE A 7 -0.48 19.92 7.98
CA PHE A 7 -0.24 18.47 7.91
C PHE A 7 -1.52 17.71 7.53
N VAL A 8 -2.63 18.00 8.21
CA VAL A 8 -3.92 17.36 7.93
C VAL A 8 -4.39 17.65 6.50
N ALA A 9 -4.28 18.91 6.03
CA ALA A 9 -4.65 19.28 4.67
C ALA A 9 -3.79 18.55 3.62
N LYS A 10 -2.48 18.42 3.87
CA LYS A 10 -1.54 17.72 3.00
C LYS A 10 -1.88 16.23 2.87
N GLU A 11 -2.13 15.54 3.99
CA GLU A 11 -2.48 14.12 3.98
C GLU A 11 -3.81 13.85 3.26
N ARG A 12 -4.82 14.70 3.49
CA ARG A 12 -6.10 14.58 2.78
C ARG A 12 -5.94 14.75 1.26
N LEU A 13 -5.14 15.72 0.83
CA LEU A 13 -4.89 15.95 -0.60
C LEU A 13 -4.14 14.77 -1.22
N LYS A 14 -3.12 14.25 -0.52
CA LYS A 14 -2.37 13.07 -0.97
C LYS A 14 -3.31 11.87 -1.18
N ASN A 15 -4.15 11.56 -0.19
CA ASN A 15 -5.08 10.43 -0.29
C ASN A 15 -6.12 10.62 -1.41
N LEU A 16 -6.63 11.85 -1.58
CA LEU A 16 -7.56 12.17 -2.66
C LEU A 16 -6.92 11.98 -4.04
N LEU A 17 -5.69 12.45 -4.23
CA LEU A 17 -4.95 12.29 -5.49
C LEU A 17 -4.64 10.82 -5.79
N ILE A 18 -4.21 10.04 -4.79
CA ILE A 18 -3.93 8.60 -4.96
C ILE A 18 -5.21 7.87 -5.34
N SER A 19 -6.31 8.13 -4.63
CA SER A 19 -7.60 7.50 -4.91
C SER A 19 -8.11 7.82 -6.32
N ASP A 20 -7.99 9.08 -6.76
CA ASP A 20 -8.37 9.50 -8.12
C ASP A 20 -7.51 8.83 -9.20
N ARG A 21 -6.19 8.73 -8.98
CA ARG A 21 -5.26 8.14 -9.95
C ARG A 21 -5.40 6.63 -10.11
N ILE A 22 -5.63 5.91 -9.01
CA ILE A 22 -5.83 4.45 -9.01
C ILE A 22 -7.30 4.09 -9.34
N GLN A 23 -8.22 5.08 -9.31
CA GLN A 23 -9.67 4.88 -9.44
C GLN A 23 -10.21 3.87 -8.42
N CYS A 24 -9.64 3.89 -7.21
CA CYS A 24 -9.93 2.95 -6.14
C CYS A 24 -10.03 3.71 -4.81
N THR A 25 -10.90 3.26 -3.90
CA THR A 25 -10.99 3.87 -2.56
C THR A 25 -9.76 3.45 -1.73
N PRO A 26 -9.27 4.30 -0.82
CA PRO A 26 -8.13 3.94 0.04
C PRO A 26 -8.36 2.62 0.80
N ASP A 27 -9.56 2.43 1.36
CA ASP A 27 -9.94 1.21 2.07
C ASP A 27 -9.91 -0.04 1.16
N ALA A 28 -10.28 0.08 -0.11
CA ALA A 28 -10.20 -1.04 -1.05
C ALA A 28 -8.74 -1.38 -1.41
N ALA A 29 -7.86 -0.38 -1.55
CA ALA A 29 -6.43 -0.60 -1.78
C ALA A 29 -5.75 -1.26 -0.56
N ASP A 30 -6.12 -0.87 0.65
CA ASP A 30 -5.62 -1.48 1.89
C ASP A 30 -6.07 -2.94 2.02
N ARG A 31 -7.35 -3.22 1.73
CA ARG A 31 -7.88 -4.59 1.70
C ARG A 31 -7.17 -5.45 0.65
N LEU A 32 -6.97 -4.92 -0.55
CA LEU A 32 -6.27 -5.61 -1.62
C LEU A 32 -4.84 -5.97 -1.22
N THR A 33 -4.12 -5.03 -0.60
CA THR A 33 -2.76 -5.25 -0.10
C THR A 33 -2.72 -6.41 0.90
N LYS A 34 -3.66 -6.45 1.84
CA LYS A 34 -3.79 -7.51 2.84
C LYS A 34 -4.13 -8.87 2.21
N ASP A 35 -5.06 -8.89 1.25
CA ASP A 35 -5.47 -10.12 0.57
C ASP A 35 -4.33 -10.70 -0.28
N LEU A 36 -3.55 -9.84 -0.94
CA LEU A 36 -2.35 -10.24 -1.67
C LEU A 36 -1.30 -10.84 -0.75
N TYR A 37 -0.98 -10.18 0.37
CA TYR A 37 -0.07 -10.74 1.39
C TYR A 37 -0.53 -12.13 1.83
N LEU A 38 -1.75 -12.26 2.33
CA LEU A 38 -2.28 -13.53 2.83
C LEU A 38 -2.29 -14.63 1.76
N THR A 39 -2.50 -14.27 0.51
CA THR A 39 -2.50 -15.22 -0.60
C THR A 39 -1.10 -15.73 -0.90
N VAL A 40 -0.09 -14.85 -0.98
CA VAL A 40 1.30 -15.28 -1.21
C VAL A 40 1.83 -16.05 0.01
N SER A 41 1.48 -15.64 1.23
CA SER A 41 1.87 -16.33 2.48
C SER A 41 1.36 -17.78 2.58
N LYS A 42 0.37 -18.20 1.77
CA LYS A 42 -0.05 -19.61 1.70
C LYS A 42 0.97 -20.50 1.01
N TYR A 43 1.81 -19.93 0.16
CA TYR A 43 2.75 -20.66 -0.68
C TYR A 43 4.21 -20.40 -0.29
N MET A 44 4.49 -19.32 0.44
CA MET A 44 5.83 -18.93 0.86
C MET A 44 5.81 -18.37 2.28
N GLU A 45 6.88 -18.60 3.04
CA GLU A 45 7.09 -17.89 4.31
C GLU A 45 7.64 -16.49 4.00
N ILE A 46 6.90 -15.47 4.42
CA ILE A 46 7.19 -14.07 4.09
C ILE A 46 7.13 -13.26 5.37
N ASN A 47 8.18 -12.50 5.64
CA ASN A 47 8.18 -11.57 6.75
C ASN A 47 7.35 -10.33 6.37
N PRO A 48 6.39 -9.90 7.20
CA PRO A 48 5.56 -8.72 6.91
C PRO A 48 6.39 -7.44 6.78
N ASP A 49 7.51 -7.34 7.50
CA ASP A 49 8.43 -6.19 7.44
C ASP A 49 9.20 -6.10 6.11
N HIS A 50 9.21 -7.20 5.33
CA HIS A 50 9.92 -7.29 4.06
C HIS A 50 8.98 -7.50 2.89
N PHE A 51 7.68 -7.22 3.06
CA PHE A 51 6.67 -7.38 2.01
C PHE A 51 6.05 -6.02 1.68
N ASP A 52 6.52 -5.41 0.60
CA ASP A 52 6.05 -4.13 0.11
C ASP A 52 5.20 -4.33 -1.15
N ILE A 53 4.01 -3.73 -1.17
CA ILE A 53 3.15 -3.66 -2.35
C ILE A 53 3.01 -2.19 -2.76
N GLU A 54 3.28 -1.94 -4.04
CA GLU A 54 3.00 -0.66 -4.69
C GLU A 54 1.95 -0.87 -5.78
N ILE A 55 0.79 -0.24 -5.62
CA ILE A 55 -0.31 -0.30 -6.58
C ILE A 55 -0.27 0.97 -7.42
N THR A 56 -0.13 0.80 -8.73
CA THR A 56 -0.29 1.88 -9.71
C THR A 56 -1.57 1.67 -10.51
N ARG A 57 -1.89 2.61 -11.40
CA ARG A 57 -3.08 2.50 -12.24
C ARG A 57 -3.06 1.28 -13.16
N ASN A 58 -1.87 0.83 -13.56
CA ASN A 58 -1.71 -0.20 -14.59
C ASN A 58 -1.05 -1.47 -14.06
N ASP A 59 -0.26 -1.36 -12.99
CA ASP A 59 0.61 -2.43 -12.51
C ASP A 59 0.56 -2.54 -10.98
N ILE A 60 0.73 -3.76 -10.48
CA ILE A 60 0.93 -4.06 -9.06
C ILE A 60 2.35 -4.58 -8.90
N HIS A 61 3.19 -3.83 -8.20
CA HIS A 61 4.56 -4.24 -7.89
C HIS A 61 4.61 -4.83 -6.48
N ILE A 62 5.00 -6.10 -6.38
CA ILE A 62 5.20 -6.77 -5.11
C ILE A 62 6.70 -6.99 -4.93
N LYS A 63 7.29 -6.36 -3.91
CA LYS A 63 8.68 -6.56 -3.50
C LYS A 63 8.67 -7.37 -2.22
N TYR A 64 9.33 -8.52 -2.26
CA TYR A 64 9.50 -9.34 -1.08
C TYR A 64 10.92 -9.89 -1.02
N ALA A 65 11.54 -9.82 0.17
CA ALA A 65 12.79 -10.52 0.41
C ALA A 65 12.44 -11.95 0.82
N GLY A 66 12.67 -12.91 -0.09
CA GLY A 66 12.83 -14.30 0.31
C GLY A 66 14.07 -14.40 1.21
N GLU A 67 14.02 -15.28 2.20
CA GLU A 67 15.16 -15.61 3.06
C GLU A 67 16.39 -15.88 2.16
N ASN A 68 17.33 -14.93 2.09
CA ASN A 68 18.64 -15.21 1.53
C ASN A 68 19.31 -16.17 2.51
N LYS A 69 19.38 -17.45 2.14
CA LYS A 69 20.35 -18.37 2.74
C LYS A 69 21.76 -17.89 2.46
#